data_AF-A0A8S3YEB4-F1
#
_entry.id   AF-A0A8S3YEB4-F1
#
_cell.length_a   1.000
_cell.length_b   1.000
_cell.length_c   1.000
_cell.angle_alpha   90.00
_cell.angle_beta   90.00
_cell.angle_gamma   90.00
#
_symmetry.space_group_name_H-M   'P 1'
#
loop_
_entity.id
_entity.type
_entity.pdbx_description
1 polymer ?
#
loop_
_entity_poly.entity_id
_entity_poly.type
_entity_poly.pdbx_seq_one_letter_code
_entity_poly.pdbx_strand_id
1 'polypeptide(L)'
;MAFAGTNVSLSQPDITQKLTERIDDLKQRIAAWGKRIRRYTERSTRFNQNRLFQSDQKRLYESLERPMVSGTGPAPNQADTVAFWRGLWSEPVNHSEGPWREVVASQCAGITPMDPVIITPDDVAEAVCRAPNWKSPGLDGLHHYWLKGFMDGMKYKETMHSEEKDKQRVYGAQTFEINVMQTRSYA
;
A
#
# COMPACT_ATOMS: atom_id res chain seq x y z
N MET A 1 -37.34 20.27 62.97
CA MET A 1 -38.79 20.31 62.70
C MET A 1 -39.30 18.87 62.69
N ALA A 2 -40.17 18.50 63.63
CA ALA A 2 -40.75 17.16 63.74
C ALA A 2 -42.01 17.07 62.88
N PHE A 3 -42.18 15.98 62.12
CA PHE A 3 -43.42 15.71 61.42
C PHE A 3 -44.49 15.28 62.44
N ALA A 4 -45.58 16.03 62.51
CA ALA A 4 -46.65 15.82 63.48
C ALA A 4 -47.38 14.49 63.17
N GLY A 5 -47.26 13.51 64.06
CA GLY A 5 -48.03 12.26 64.01
C GLY A 5 -47.30 11.01 64.52
N THR A 6 -45.96 11.03 64.62
CA THR A 6 -45.19 9.91 65.18
C THR A 6 -44.13 10.46 66.14
N ASN A 7 -44.12 9.98 67.38
CA ASN A 7 -43.09 10.30 68.39
C ASN A 7 -41.76 9.60 68.06
N VAL A 8 -41.23 9.84 66.86
CA VAL A 8 -40.00 9.22 66.37
C VAL A 8 -38.96 10.32 66.19
N SER A 9 -38.09 10.45 67.18
CA SER A 9 -36.96 11.38 67.13
C SER A 9 -35.80 10.77 66.34
N LEU A 10 -35.35 11.46 65.31
CA LEU A 10 -34.19 11.09 64.48
C LEU A 10 -32.87 11.04 65.28
N SER A 11 -32.87 11.46 66.55
CA SER A 11 -31.70 11.43 67.44
C SER A 11 -31.49 10.08 68.13
N GLN A 12 -32.37 9.10 67.93
CA GLN A 12 -32.18 7.75 68.50
C GLN A 12 -31.14 6.95 67.68
N PRO A 13 -30.08 6.43 68.31
CA PRO A 13 -28.95 5.80 67.60
C PRO A 13 -29.35 4.54 66.80
N ASP A 14 -30.35 3.78 67.29
CA ASP A 14 -30.87 2.60 66.59
C ASP A 14 -31.59 2.96 65.27
N ILE A 15 -32.27 4.10 65.23
CA ILE A 15 -32.97 4.58 64.03
C ILE A 15 -31.95 5.08 62.99
N THR A 16 -30.95 5.84 63.43
CA THR A 16 -29.89 6.32 62.53
C THR A 16 -29.09 5.16 61.96
N GLN A 17 -28.80 4.12 62.76
CA GLN A 17 -28.10 2.93 62.30
C GLN A 17 -28.92 2.16 61.24
N LYS A 18 -30.20 1.89 61.50
CA LYS A 18 -31.09 1.25 60.53
C LYS A 18 -31.22 2.03 59.23
N LEU A 19 -31.23 3.36 59.29
CA LEU A 19 -31.22 4.22 58.11
C LEU A 19 -29.92 4.10 57.33
N THR A 20 -28.77 4.09 58.01
CA THR A 20 -27.46 3.92 57.33
C THR A 20 -27.33 2.54 56.67
N GLU A 21 -27.74 1.47 57.34
CA GLU A 21 -27.75 0.11 56.80
C GLU A 21 -28.64 0.06 55.54
N ARG A 22 -29.83 0.66 55.60
CA ARG A 22 -30.74 0.70 54.45
C ARG A 22 -30.18 1.52 53.29
N ILE A 23 -29.48 2.62 53.55
CA ILE A 23 -28.80 3.42 52.53
C ILE A 23 -27.69 2.61 51.87
N ASP A 24 -26.88 1.90 52.66
CA ASP A 24 -25.77 1.12 52.15
C ASP A 24 -26.24 -0.10 51.35
N ASP A 25 -27.32 -0.76 51.77
CA ASP A 25 -28.01 -1.79 50.98
C ASP A 25 -28.42 -1.27 49.60
N LEU A 26 -29.02 -0.08 49.55
CA LEU A 26 -29.45 0.53 48.29
C LEU A 26 -28.25 0.89 47.40
N LYS A 27 -27.18 1.45 47.98
CA LYS A 27 -25.93 1.73 47.25
C LYS A 27 -25.31 0.45 46.68
N GLN A 28 -25.24 -0.61 47.48
CA GLN A 28 -24.71 -1.91 47.05
C GLN A 28 -25.55 -2.50 45.91
N ARG A 29 -26.88 -2.41 45.99
CA ARG A 29 -27.78 -2.84 44.92
C ARG A 29 -27.56 -2.04 43.65
N ILE A 30 -27.53 -0.70 43.72
CA ILE A 30 -27.27 0.15 42.55
C ILE A 30 -25.92 -0.20 41.91
N ALA A 31 -24.87 -0.35 42.72
CA ALA A 31 -23.55 -0.74 42.24
C ALA A 31 -23.55 -2.13 41.56
N ALA A 32 -24.24 -3.11 42.16
CA ALA A 32 -24.36 -4.45 41.59
C ALA A 32 -25.11 -4.45 40.25
N TRP A 33 -26.18 -3.64 40.14
CA TRP A 33 -26.95 -3.49 38.91
C TRP A 33 -26.14 -2.78 37.83
N GLY A 34 -25.41 -1.71 38.17
CA GLY A 34 -24.48 -1.04 37.26
C GLY A 34 -23.40 -2.00 36.72
N LYS A 35 -22.80 -2.81 37.60
CA LYS A 35 -21.84 -3.86 37.19
C LYS A 35 -22.48 -4.91 36.27
N ARG A 36 -23.75 -5.26 36.48
CA ARG A 36 -24.47 -6.23 35.64
C ARG A 36 -24.74 -5.68 34.25
N ILE A 37 -25.20 -4.42 34.16
CA ILE A 37 -25.42 -3.72 32.90
C ILE A 37 -24.11 -3.63 32.12
N ARG A 38 -23.04 -3.15 32.77
CA ARG A 38 -21.72 -3.03 32.14
C ARG A 38 -21.19 -4.37 31.62
N ARG A 39 -21.32 -5.45 32.40
CA ARG A 39 -20.92 -6.79 31.94
C ARG A 39 -21.73 -7.27 30.73
N TYR A 40 -23.02 -6.95 30.68
CA TYR A 40 -23.87 -7.31 29.55
C TYR A 40 -23.49 -6.52 28.29
N THR A 41 -23.26 -5.21 28.42
CA THR A 41 -22.82 -4.38 27.30
C THR A 41 -21.47 -4.87 26.78
N GLU A 42 -20.46 -5.02 27.64
CA GLU A 42 -19.12 -5.50 27.25
C GLU A 42 -19.16 -6.89 26.58
N ARG A 43 -20.02 -7.80 27.07
CA ARG A 43 -20.20 -9.12 26.43
C ARG A 43 -20.80 -8.96 25.04
N SER A 44 -21.84 -8.17 24.89
CA SER A 44 -22.51 -7.94 23.61
C SER A 44 -21.56 -7.29 22.60
N THR A 45 -20.83 -6.24 23.01
CA THR A 45 -19.85 -5.56 22.16
C THR A 45 -18.76 -6.52 21.71
N ARG A 46 -18.17 -7.31 22.63
CA ARG A 46 -17.14 -8.31 22.26
C ARG A 46 -17.68 -9.38 21.32
N PHE A 47 -18.90 -9.87 21.55
CA PHE A 47 -19.52 -10.85 20.66
C PHE A 47 -19.67 -10.30 19.24
N ASN A 48 -20.19 -9.07 19.12
CA ASN A 48 -20.37 -8.42 17.82
C ASN A 48 -19.04 -8.12 17.13
N GLN A 49 -18.04 -7.62 17.86
CA GLN A 49 -16.70 -7.35 17.34
C GLN A 49 -16.00 -8.63 16.88
N ASN A 50 -16.06 -9.72 17.66
CA ASN A 50 -15.47 -11.01 17.28
C ASN A 50 -16.18 -11.62 16.07
N ARG A 51 -17.52 -11.51 16.00
CA ARG A 51 -18.27 -11.97 14.83
C ARG A 51 -17.86 -11.18 13.59
N LEU A 52 -17.76 -9.85 13.70
CA LEU A 52 -17.32 -8.98 12.62
C LEU A 52 -15.86 -9.27 12.22
N PHE A 53 -14.97 -9.54 13.17
CA PHE A 53 -13.60 -9.96 12.89
C PHE A 53 -13.52 -11.24 12.06
N GLN A 54 -14.39 -12.21 12.33
CA GLN A 54 -14.40 -13.48 11.59
C GLN A 54 -15.03 -13.34 10.20
N SER A 55 -16.08 -12.51 10.05
CA SER A 55 -16.79 -12.38 8.77
C SER A 55 -16.21 -11.31 7.84
N ASP A 56 -15.81 -10.15 8.39
CA ASP A 56 -15.39 -8.96 7.65
C ASP A 56 -14.44 -8.10 8.50
N GLN A 57 -13.15 -8.47 8.46
CA GLN A 57 -12.10 -7.78 9.22
C GLN A 57 -11.98 -6.31 8.83
N LYS A 58 -12.16 -5.99 7.55
CA LYS A 58 -12.07 -4.62 7.03
C LYS A 58 -13.06 -3.71 7.74
N ARG A 59 -14.33 -4.12 7.83
CA ARG A 59 -15.36 -3.33 8.54
C ARG A 59 -15.10 -3.18 10.03
N LEU A 60 -14.50 -4.18 10.68
CA LEU A 60 -14.09 -4.03 12.06
C LEU A 60 -13.01 -2.95 12.19
N TYR A 61 -11.96 -3.01 11.37
CA TYR A 61 -10.90 -2.01 11.40
C TYR A 61 -11.41 -0.61 11.05
N GLU A 62 -12.26 -0.47 10.04
CA GLU A 62 -12.94 0.80 9.72
C GLU A 62 -13.77 1.34 10.89
N SER A 63 -14.36 0.47 11.71
CA SER A 63 -15.11 0.89 12.90
C SER A 63 -14.22 1.26 14.10
N LEU A 64 -13.02 0.69 14.18
CA LEU A 64 -12.02 0.95 15.22
C LEU A 64 -11.19 2.20 14.90
N GLU A 65 -10.95 2.43 13.62
CA GLU A 65 -10.53 3.71 13.06
C GLU A 65 -11.65 4.71 13.34
N ARG A 66 -11.56 5.41 14.48
CA ARG A 66 -12.46 6.53 14.75
C ARG A 66 -12.49 7.44 13.52
N PRO A 67 -13.64 8.00 13.13
CA PRO A 67 -13.67 9.21 12.32
C PRO A 67 -13.19 10.38 13.20
N MET A 68 -11.89 10.38 13.50
CA MET A 68 -11.16 11.35 14.28
C MET A 68 -9.73 11.18 13.78
N VAL A 69 -9.41 11.53 12.54
CA VAL A 69 -9.46 12.88 11.97
C VAL A 69 -9.70 12.72 10.46
N SER A 70 -10.94 12.88 9.99
CA SER A 70 -11.09 13.50 8.66
C SER A 70 -10.45 14.88 8.84
N GLY A 71 -9.39 15.20 8.10
CA GLY A 71 -8.60 16.42 8.24
C GLY A 71 -9.44 17.70 8.28
N THR A 72 -10.00 18.02 9.44
CA THR A 72 -10.69 19.28 9.76
C THR A 72 -9.72 20.34 10.27
N GLY A 73 -8.43 20.00 10.40
CA GLY A 73 -7.38 21.00 10.37
C GLY A 73 -7.37 21.68 9.00
N PRO A 74 -7.10 22.99 8.92
CA PRO A 74 -6.84 23.63 7.63
C PRO A 74 -5.77 22.84 6.90
N ALA A 75 -5.95 22.66 5.59
CA ALA A 75 -4.93 22.01 4.76
C ALA A 75 -3.57 22.68 5.03
N PRO A 76 -2.49 21.92 5.22
CA PRO A 76 -1.18 22.50 5.44
C PRO A 76 -0.84 23.40 4.27
N ASN A 77 -0.26 24.57 4.58
CA ASN A 77 0.16 25.51 3.56
C ASN A 77 1.10 24.83 2.56
N GLN A 78 0.92 25.11 1.27
CA GLN A 78 1.75 24.56 0.21
C GLN A 78 3.23 24.89 0.42
N ALA A 79 3.53 26.11 0.89
CA ALA A 79 4.90 26.52 1.17
C ALA A 79 5.54 25.67 2.29
N ASP A 80 4.80 25.40 3.37
CA ASP A 80 5.29 24.61 4.51
C ASP A 80 5.52 23.15 4.10
N THR A 81 4.63 22.61 3.26
CA THR A 81 4.74 21.25 2.71
C THR A 81 5.97 21.13 1.81
N VAL A 82 6.16 22.09 0.91
CA VAL A 82 7.32 22.13 0.01
C VAL A 82 8.62 22.31 0.80
N ALA A 83 8.64 23.18 1.81
CA ALA A 83 9.82 23.40 2.65
C ALA A 83 10.19 22.13 3.42
N PHE A 84 9.21 21.44 4.00
CA PHE A 84 9.42 20.17 4.71
C PHE A 84 10.06 19.10 3.80
N TRP A 85 9.47 18.84 2.64
CA TRP A 85 9.99 17.81 1.71
C TRP A 85 11.31 18.23 1.06
N ARG A 86 11.50 19.52 0.80
CA ARG A 86 12.76 20.06 0.29
C ARG A 86 13.90 19.85 1.28
N GLY A 87 13.69 20.08 2.57
CA GLY A 87 14.69 19.81 3.60
C GLY A 87 15.08 18.33 3.67
N LEU A 88 14.14 17.43 3.39
CA LEU A 88 14.39 15.99 3.40
C LEU A 88 15.11 15.47 2.15
N TRP A 89 14.78 16.01 0.97
CA TRP A 89 15.22 15.43 -0.31
C TRP A 89 16.18 16.30 -1.11
N SER A 90 16.18 17.61 -0.90
CA SER A 90 16.98 18.56 -1.69
C SER A 90 18.25 19.00 -0.97
N GLU A 91 18.34 18.82 0.34
CA GLU A 91 19.57 19.09 1.07
C GLU A 91 20.54 17.92 0.91
N PRO A 92 21.72 18.12 0.32
CA PRO A 92 22.74 17.09 0.24
C PRO A 92 23.31 16.85 1.63
N VAL A 93 22.77 15.85 2.33
CA VAL A 93 23.34 15.37 3.58
C VAL A 93 24.48 14.42 3.26
N ASN A 94 25.67 14.73 3.77
CA ASN A 94 26.78 13.77 3.75
C ASN A 94 26.44 12.65 4.73
N HIS A 95 26.00 11.52 4.18
CA HIS A 95 25.74 10.32 4.96
C HIS A 95 27.06 9.77 5.51
N SER A 96 27.28 9.90 6.82
CA SER A 96 28.40 9.24 7.48
C SER A 96 28.02 7.80 7.77
N GLU A 97 28.59 6.90 7.00
CA GLU A 97 28.35 5.49 7.15
C GLU A 97 28.92 4.98 8.48
N GLY A 98 28.12 4.22 9.22
CA GLY A 98 28.53 3.70 10.53
C GLY A 98 29.48 2.49 10.42
N PRO A 99 30.17 2.14 11.53
CA PRO A 99 31.10 1.00 11.57
C PRO A 99 30.45 -0.35 11.27
N TRP A 100 29.11 -0.42 11.29
CA TRP A 100 28.35 -1.63 10.93
C TRP A 100 28.60 -2.07 9.48
N ARG A 101 28.97 -1.17 8.56
CA ARG A 101 29.29 -1.56 7.17
C ARG A 101 30.51 -2.43 7.07
N GLU A 102 31.54 -2.14 7.86
CA GLU A 102 32.77 -2.94 7.90
C GLU A 102 32.46 -4.34 8.45
N VAL A 103 31.60 -4.40 9.47
CA VAL A 103 31.10 -5.67 10.02
C VAL A 103 30.34 -6.46 8.96
N VAL A 104 29.38 -5.86 8.26
CA VAL A 104 28.62 -6.53 7.20
C VAL A 104 29.53 -6.92 6.03
N ALA A 105 30.45 -6.06 5.61
CA ALA A 105 31.42 -6.36 4.56
C ALA A 105 32.31 -7.56 4.94
N SER A 106 32.75 -7.64 6.21
CA SER A 106 33.52 -8.78 6.70
C SER A 106 32.71 -10.08 6.73
N GLN A 107 31.42 -10.01 7.11
CA GLN A 107 30.51 -11.16 7.10
C GLN A 107 30.21 -11.62 5.66
N CYS A 108 30.16 -10.68 4.71
CA CYS A 108 29.92 -10.94 3.31
C CYS A 108 31.19 -11.25 2.50
N ALA A 109 32.39 -11.19 3.09
CA ALA A 109 33.66 -11.39 2.37
C ALA A 109 33.80 -12.79 1.74
N GLY A 110 33.11 -13.78 2.30
CA GLY A 110 33.05 -15.14 1.76
C GLY A 110 31.90 -15.39 0.77
N ILE A 111 31.04 -14.40 0.53
CA ILE A 111 29.91 -14.51 -0.38
C ILE A 111 30.40 -14.15 -1.78
N THR A 112 30.22 -15.07 -2.74
CA THR A 112 30.51 -14.78 -4.14
C THR A 112 29.63 -13.61 -4.60
N PRO A 113 30.22 -12.53 -5.17
CA PRO A 113 29.43 -11.43 -5.69
C PRO A 113 28.49 -11.95 -6.78
N MET A 114 27.27 -11.42 -6.81
CA MET A 114 26.33 -11.72 -7.87
C MET A 114 26.93 -11.29 -9.21
N ASP A 115 26.84 -12.16 -10.22
CA ASP A 115 27.27 -11.84 -11.56
C ASP A 115 26.57 -10.57 -12.08
N PRO A 116 27.24 -9.75 -12.90
CA PRO A 116 26.64 -8.55 -13.45
C PRO A 116 25.39 -8.93 -14.26
N VAL A 117 24.23 -8.39 -13.86
CA VAL A 117 22.97 -8.59 -14.57
C VAL A 117 22.97 -7.71 -15.82
N ILE A 118 23.22 -8.33 -16.98
CA ILE A 118 23.12 -7.67 -18.28
C ILE A 118 21.70 -7.87 -18.78
N ILE A 119 20.90 -6.80 -18.77
CA ILE A 119 19.54 -6.82 -19.31
C ILE A 119 19.62 -6.65 -20.82
N THR A 120 19.23 -7.69 -21.57
CA THR A 120 19.19 -7.68 -23.02
C THR A 120 17.82 -7.26 -23.54
N PRO A 121 17.71 -6.83 -24.82
CA PRO A 121 16.40 -6.52 -25.42
C PRO A 121 15.44 -7.72 -25.40
N ASP A 122 15.97 -8.94 -25.50
CA ASP A 122 15.17 -10.17 -25.45
C ASP A 122 14.55 -10.40 -24.06
N ASP A 123 15.31 -10.10 -22.99
CA ASP A 123 14.80 -10.18 -21.62
C ASP A 123 13.62 -9.22 -21.40
N VAL A 124 13.73 -8.00 -21.95
CA VAL A 124 12.66 -7.00 -21.91
C VAL A 124 11.45 -7.48 -22.72
N ALA A 125 11.69 -8.06 -23.90
CA ALA A 125 10.62 -8.57 -24.74
C ALA A 125 9.86 -9.72 -24.05
N GLU A 126 10.58 -10.65 -23.42
CA GLU A 126 10.00 -11.76 -22.68
C GLU A 126 9.18 -11.28 -21.46
N ALA A 127 9.72 -10.31 -20.71
CA ALA A 127 9.03 -9.71 -19.56
C ALA A 127 7.72 -9.03 -19.98
N VAL A 128 7.73 -8.23 -21.05
CA VAL A 128 6.53 -7.55 -21.57
C VAL A 128 5.52 -8.57 -22.09
N CYS A 129 5.94 -9.60 -22.81
CA CYS A 129 5.06 -10.66 -23.31
C CYS A 129 4.32 -11.39 -22.18
N ARG A 130 5.01 -11.69 -21.07
CA ARG A 130 4.43 -12.39 -19.91
C ARG A 130 3.52 -11.52 -19.06
N ALA A 131 3.64 -10.20 -19.15
CA ALA A 131 2.83 -9.30 -18.32
C ALA A 131 1.34 -9.32 -18.75
N PRO A 132 0.38 -9.29 -17.79
CA PRO A 132 -1.04 -9.26 -18.09
C PRO A 132 -1.47 -7.90 -18.68
N ASN A 133 -2.22 -7.92 -19.79
CA ASN A 133 -2.57 -6.74 -20.59
C ASN A 133 -3.24 -5.61 -19.78
N TRP A 134 -4.11 -5.98 -18.84
CA TRP A 134 -4.99 -5.05 -18.11
C TRP A 134 -4.59 -4.87 -16.64
N LYS A 135 -3.32 -5.09 -16.27
CA LYS A 135 -2.83 -4.64 -14.97
C LYS A 135 -2.89 -3.11 -14.88
N SER A 136 -3.13 -2.60 -13.68
CA SER A 136 -3.12 -1.16 -13.40
C SER A 136 -1.81 -0.52 -13.88
N PRO A 137 -1.88 0.63 -14.56
CA PRO A 137 -0.70 1.29 -15.08
C PRO A 137 0.09 1.93 -13.94
N GLY A 138 1.38 2.19 -14.18
CA GLY A 138 2.22 2.93 -13.24
C GLY A 138 1.91 4.43 -13.26
N LEU A 139 2.81 5.22 -12.67
CA LEU A 139 2.75 6.68 -12.71
C LEU A 139 2.80 7.24 -14.15
N ASP A 140 3.30 6.45 -15.09
CA ASP A 140 3.37 6.73 -16.53
C ASP A 140 2.02 6.58 -17.26
N GLY A 141 1.00 5.97 -16.62
CA GLY A 141 -0.31 5.73 -17.22
C GLY A 141 -0.30 4.67 -18.34
N LEU A 142 0.82 3.98 -18.55
CA LEU A 142 0.99 3.08 -19.69
C LEU A 142 0.62 1.64 -19.31
N HIS A 143 -0.37 1.09 -20.01
CA HIS A 143 -0.75 -0.32 -19.83
C HIS A 143 0.13 -1.26 -20.66
N HIS A 144 0.35 -2.47 -20.15
CA HIS A 144 1.07 -3.55 -20.85
C HIS A 144 0.46 -3.88 -22.22
N TYR A 145 -0.86 -3.69 -22.39
CA TYR A 145 -1.52 -3.83 -23.69
C TYR A 145 -0.84 -3.00 -24.79
N TRP A 146 -0.50 -1.73 -24.50
CA TRP A 146 0.12 -0.83 -25.46
C TRP A 146 1.59 -1.18 -25.72
N LEU A 147 2.32 -1.63 -24.71
CA LEU A 147 3.72 -2.07 -24.85
C LEU A 147 3.85 -3.27 -25.79
N LYS A 148 2.94 -4.24 -25.69
CA LYS A 148 2.94 -5.41 -26.58
C LYS A 148 2.70 -5.00 -28.03
N GLY A 149 1.71 -4.14 -28.27
CA GLY A 149 1.46 -3.62 -29.62
C GLY A 149 2.63 -2.82 -30.19
N PHE A 150 3.34 -2.07 -29.36
CA PHE A 150 4.55 -1.34 -29.76
C PHE A 150 5.67 -2.29 -30.21
N MET A 151 5.93 -3.37 -29.46
CA MET A 151 6.96 -4.35 -29.82
C MET A 151 6.59 -5.16 -31.07
N ASP A 152 5.33 -5.54 -31.22
CA ASP A 152 4.86 -6.21 -32.43
C ASP A 152 5.12 -5.33 -33.66
N GLY A 153 4.77 -4.04 -33.57
CA GLY A 153 5.03 -3.07 -34.63
C GLY A 153 6.52 -2.90 -35.00
N MET A 154 7.44 -3.08 -34.05
CA MET A 154 8.88 -3.05 -34.32
C MET A 154 9.35 -4.28 -35.11
N LYS A 155 8.89 -5.48 -34.73
CA LYS A 155 9.21 -6.73 -35.46
C LYS A 155 8.74 -6.70 -36.92
N TYR A 156 7.57 -6.12 -37.19
CA TYR A 156 7.06 -5.97 -38.56
C TYR A 156 7.89 -5.00 -39.41
N LYS A 157 8.48 -3.96 -38.82
CA LYS A 157 9.31 -3.01 -39.58
C LYS A 157 10.68 -3.59 -39.91
N GLU A 158 11.29 -4.34 -39.01
CA GLU A 158 12.60 -4.98 -39.25
C GLU A 158 12.51 -6.04 -40.35
N THR A 159 11.46 -6.86 -40.34
CA THR A 159 11.21 -7.88 -41.37
C THR A 159 10.99 -7.26 -42.75
N MET A 160 10.17 -6.21 -42.84
CA MET A 160 9.95 -5.48 -44.11
C MET A 160 11.24 -4.86 -44.65
N HIS A 161 12.07 -4.29 -43.77
CA HIS A 161 13.34 -3.67 -44.17
C HIS A 161 14.39 -4.72 -44.61
N SER A 162 14.34 -5.93 -44.05
CA SER A 162 15.16 -7.07 -44.49
C SER A 162 14.72 -7.56 -45.88
N GLU A 163 13.43 -7.80 -46.07
CA GLU A 163 12.88 -8.26 -47.36
C GLU A 163 13.12 -7.25 -48.48
N GLU A 164 13.07 -5.96 -48.19
CA GLU A 164 13.31 -4.91 -49.17
C GLU A 164 14.79 -4.80 -49.57
N LYS A 165 15.72 -5.03 -48.63
CA LYS A 165 17.15 -5.17 -48.93
C LYS A 165 17.45 -6.40 -49.77
N ASP A 166 16.80 -7.52 -49.51
CA ASP A 166 16.97 -8.75 -50.28
C ASP A 166 16.42 -8.60 -51.71
N LYS A 167 15.25 -7.96 -51.87
CA LYS A 167 14.71 -7.60 -53.20
C LYS A 167 15.68 -6.71 -53.96
N GLN A 168 16.20 -5.64 -53.34
CA GLN A 168 17.19 -4.76 -53.98
C GLN A 168 18.48 -5.50 -54.38
N ARG A 169 18.92 -6.48 -53.58
CA ARG A 169 20.09 -7.31 -53.90
C ARG A 169 19.87 -8.20 -55.12
N VAL A 170 18.68 -8.81 -55.22
CA VAL A 170 18.30 -9.67 -56.35
C VAL A 170 18.12 -8.85 -57.63
N TYR A 171 17.39 -7.73 -57.58
CA TYR A 171 17.23 -6.85 -58.74
C TYR A 171 18.55 -6.20 -59.17
N GLY A 172 19.43 -5.87 -58.23
CA GLY A 172 20.79 -5.38 -58.49
C GLY A 172 21.69 -6.41 -59.18
N ALA A 173 21.59 -7.69 -58.79
CA ALA A 173 22.34 -8.77 -59.45
C ALA A 173 21.84 -9.03 -60.87
N GLN A 174 20.53 -9.03 -61.08
CA GLN A 174 19.91 -9.29 -62.38
C GLN A 174 20.21 -8.18 -63.40
N THR A 175 20.25 -6.92 -62.96
CA THR A 175 20.65 -5.77 -63.79
C THR A 175 22.15 -5.77 -64.13
N PHE A 176 23.00 -6.33 -63.28
CA PHE A 176 24.43 -6.49 -63.57
C PHE A 176 24.67 -7.57 -64.64
N GLU A 177 23.98 -8.72 -64.56
CA GLU A 177 24.08 -9.78 -65.58
C GLU A 177 23.61 -9.32 -66.96
N ILE A 178 22.51 -8.56 -67.04
CA ILE A 178 21.98 -8.04 -68.31
C ILE A 178 22.98 -7.08 -68.98
N ASN A 179 23.62 -6.19 -68.20
CA ASN A 179 24.64 -5.28 -68.73
C ASN A 179 25.92 -5.99 -69.19
N VAL A 180 26.33 -7.06 -68.49
CA VAL A 180 27.49 -7.89 -68.89
C VAL A 180 27.18 -8.67 -70.17
N MET A 181 25.95 -9.14 -70.37
CA MET A 181 25.56 -9.82 -71.61
C MET A 181 25.45 -8.85 -72.80
N GLN A 182 24.93 -7.65 -72.59
CA GLN A 182 24.85 -6.64 -73.65
C GLN A 182 26.24 -6.16 -74.08
N THR A 183 27.17 -5.92 -73.15
CA THR A 183 28.55 -5.50 -73.51
C THR A 183 29.37 -6.57 -74.22
N ARG A 184 29.08 -7.86 -74.02
CA ARG A 184 29.70 -8.97 -74.77
C ARG A 184 29.13 -9.17 -76.18
N SER A 185 27.97 -8.61 -76.49
CA SER A 185 27.34 -8.73 -77.81
C SER A 185 27.80 -7.64 -78.80
N TYR A 186 28.57 -6.64 -78.35
CA TYR A 186 29.04 -5.51 -79.16
C TYR A 186 30.58 -5.44 -79.29
N ALA A 187 31.29 -6.49 -78.87
CA ALA A 187 32.73 -6.66 -79.08
C ALA A 187 32.97 -7.80 -80.07
#